data_AF-A0A4R6KPB2-F1
#
_entry.id   AF-A0A4R6KPB2-F1
#
_cell.length_a   1.000
_cell.length_b   1.000
_cell.length_c   1.000
_cell.angle_alpha   90.00
_cell.angle_beta   90.00
_cell.angle_gamma   90.00
#
_symmetry.space_group_name_H-M   'P 1'
#
loop_
_entity.id
_entity.type
_entity.pdbx_description
1 polymer ?
#
loop_
_entity_poly.entity_id
_entity_poly.type
_entity_poly.pdbx_seq_one_letter_code
_entity_poly.pdbx_strand_id
1 'polypeptide(L)'
;MTDRTLTPAESEAVIAQRLDEITPPRPPERAPGVRPMAVLIGGQPGAGKSTTQDLVQRALGADTTASYDFDDNAAAHPRYRAILRTGGLDAHRDVHESLPPDLHRRCLDHLRTGETQYDVVASAPLQWDEGAKPWVDGFAGEGYRVAVVYVATNDANSLLGVANRYQQAKDDNGVGRWVAPRLHDSAYRGVPDAAHALESQAYVDDIYVVDRDGNVLFENHRKDDGTMEHPEGARDAIIAERNRPPTPAERDHFRDVAVPLLRHDPELEEPVRDAVSEAMQREVARAAPEDHNRQPSPEHRIDQRLADLQRITGSGIAPPHAIGPPSSRPPETAHGSDGGRSGRSMDGGSRDR
;
A
#
# COMPACT_ATOMS: atom_id res chain seq x y z
N MET A 1 -9.64 -24.32 26.54
CA MET A 1 -9.52 -23.61 25.25
C MET A 1 -10.90 -23.14 24.87
N THR A 2 -11.06 -21.87 24.48
CA THR A 2 -12.34 -21.34 23.96
C THR A 2 -12.70 -22.09 22.68
N ASP A 3 -13.90 -22.66 22.60
CA ASP A 3 -14.38 -23.31 21.37
C ASP A 3 -14.44 -22.30 20.23
N ARG A 4 -13.93 -22.69 19.07
CA ARG A 4 -13.80 -21.88 17.86
C ARG A 4 -14.78 -22.34 16.77
N THR A 5 -15.48 -23.43 17.00
CA THR A 5 -16.37 -24.03 16.01
C THR A 5 -17.64 -23.22 15.90
N LEU A 6 -17.92 -22.68 14.71
CA LEU A 6 -19.18 -22.02 14.42
C LEU A 6 -20.26 -23.05 14.13
N THR A 7 -21.42 -22.88 14.75
CA THR A 7 -22.66 -23.53 14.32
C THR A 7 -23.07 -22.99 12.94
N PRO A 8 -23.89 -23.71 12.15
CA PRO A 8 -24.37 -23.20 10.86
C PRO A 8 -25.04 -21.82 10.95
N ALA A 9 -25.80 -21.57 12.02
CA ALA A 9 -26.45 -20.27 12.24
C ALA A 9 -25.42 -19.16 12.55
N GLU A 10 -24.38 -19.43 13.33
CA GLU A 10 -23.31 -18.46 13.57
C GLU A 10 -22.51 -18.20 12.28
N SER A 11 -22.25 -19.23 11.46
CA SER A 11 -21.57 -19.07 10.17
C SER A 11 -22.31 -18.12 9.24
N GLU A 12 -23.62 -18.29 9.07
CA GLU A 12 -24.44 -17.39 8.26
C GLU A 12 -24.53 -15.98 8.87
N ALA A 13 -24.57 -15.86 10.20
CA ALA A 13 -24.55 -14.57 10.87
C ALA A 13 -23.22 -13.81 10.67
N VAL A 14 -22.08 -14.50 10.71
CA VAL A 14 -20.75 -13.94 10.41
C VAL A 14 -20.70 -13.43 8.97
N ILE A 15 -21.22 -14.21 8.01
CA ILE A 15 -21.30 -13.79 6.60
C ILE A 15 -22.17 -12.53 6.49
N ALA A 16 -23.40 -12.57 7.00
CA ALA A 16 -24.32 -11.43 6.93
C ALA A 16 -23.73 -10.17 7.55
N GLN A 17 -23.10 -10.28 8.73
CA GLN A 17 -22.41 -9.17 9.39
C GLN A 17 -21.31 -8.59 8.50
N ARG A 18 -20.42 -9.43 7.93
CA ARG A 18 -19.35 -8.92 7.05
C ARG A 18 -19.87 -8.27 5.79
N LEU A 19 -20.93 -8.81 5.18
CA LEU A 19 -21.54 -8.21 4.00
C LEU A 19 -22.14 -6.83 4.32
N ASP A 20 -22.79 -6.68 5.47
CA ASP A 20 -23.31 -5.38 5.94
C ASP A 20 -22.18 -4.38 6.20
N GLU A 21 -21.14 -4.78 6.93
CA GLU A 21 -19.99 -3.92 7.28
C GLU A 21 -19.20 -3.40 6.06
N ILE A 22 -19.15 -4.16 4.96
CA ILE A 22 -18.43 -3.77 3.74
C ILE A 22 -19.34 -3.06 2.72
N THR A 23 -20.64 -2.96 3.00
CA THR A 23 -21.60 -2.24 2.13
C THR A 23 -21.62 -0.77 2.52
N PRO A 24 -21.31 0.16 1.61
CA PRO A 24 -21.42 1.58 1.90
C PRO A 24 -22.87 1.99 2.19
N PRO A 25 -23.11 2.91 3.13
CA PRO A 25 -24.45 3.32 3.52
C PRO A 25 -25.19 4.13 2.44
N ARG A 26 -24.48 4.64 1.42
CA ARG A 26 -25.07 5.41 0.32
C ARG A 26 -24.63 4.87 -1.03
N PRO A 27 -25.55 4.75 -2.01
CA PRO A 27 -25.15 4.41 -3.37
C PRO A 27 -24.28 5.53 -3.97
N PRO A 28 -23.32 5.20 -4.84
CA PRO A 28 -22.51 6.20 -5.53
C PRO A 28 -23.33 6.91 -6.60
N GLU A 29 -23.04 8.19 -6.83
CA GLU A 29 -23.54 8.93 -8.00
C GLU A 29 -22.49 8.86 -9.11
N ARG A 30 -22.83 8.20 -10.24
CA ARG A 30 -21.93 8.09 -11.40
C ARG A 30 -22.58 8.68 -12.65
N ALA A 31 -21.78 9.43 -13.41
CA ALA A 31 -22.20 9.85 -14.74
C ALA A 31 -22.34 8.64 -15.69
N PRO A 32 -23.21 8.71 -16.71
CA PRO A 32 -23.35 7.64 -17.69
C PRO A 32 -22.02 7.28 -18.34
N GLY A 33 -21.71 5.98 -18.42
CA GLY A 33 -20.49 5.46 -19.05
C GLY A 33 -19.25 5.43 -18.15
N VAL A 34 -19.33 5.93 -16.91
CA VAL A 34 -18.22 5.87 -15.95
C VAL A 34 -18.18 4.51 -15.26
N ARG A 35 -17.07 3.79 -15.42
CA ARG A 35 -16.82 2.49 -14.78
C ARG A 35 -16.62 2.67 -13.26
N PRO A 36 -17.06 1.72 -12.42
CA PRO A 36 -16.64 1.68 -11.02
C PRO A 36 -15.13 1.39 -10.92
N MET A 37 -14.49 1.86 -9.87
CA MET A 37 -13.05 1.72 -9.64
C MET A 37 -12.78 0.69 -8.55
N ALA A 38 -11.82 -0.20 -8.78
CA ALA A 38 -11.28 -1.09 -7.77
C ALA A 38 -9.82 -0.72 -7.51
N VAL A 39 -9.53 -0.18 -6.33
CA VAL A 39 -8.19 0.19 -5.88
C VAL A 39 -7.65 -0.89 -4.95
N LEU A 40 -6.71 -1.68 -5.45
CA LEU A 40 -6.09 -2.79 -4.72
C LEU A 40 -4.76 -2.35 -4.13
N ILE A 41 -4.60 -2.43 -2.83
CA ILE A 41 -3.45 -1.91 -2.10
C ILE A 41 -2.52 -3.06 -1.69
N GLY A 42 -1.25 -2.93 -2.06
CA GLY A 42 -0.18 -3.89 -1.87
C GLY A 42 0.93 -3.37 -0.97
N GLY A 43 1.66 -4.30 -0.35
CA GLY A 43 2.80 -3.98 0.52
C GLY A 43 2.94 -4.97 1.66
N GLN A 44 4.14 -5.11 2.21
CA GLN A 44 4.37 -6.01 3.32
C GLN A 44 3.53 -5.63 4.56
N PRO A 45 3.27 -6.57 5.50
CA PRO A 45 2.78 -6.24 6.83
C PRO A 45 3.54 -5.06 7.44
N GLY A 46 2.84 -4.13 8.09
CA GLY A 46 3.46 -2.96 8.70
C GLY A 46 3.95 -1.87 7.74
N ALA A 47 3.80 -2.02 6.41
CA ALA A 47 4.17 -0.98 5.43
C ALA A 47 3.36 0.32 5.56
N GLY A 48 2.18 0.30 6.19
CA GLY A 48 1.32 1.48 6.31
C GLY A 48 0.17 1.54 5.29
N LYS A 49 -0.23 0.38 4.73
CA LYS A 49 -1.35 0.25 3.79
C LYS A 49 -2.64 0.94 4.25
N SER A 50 -2.94 0.91 5.54
CA SER A 50 -4.14 1.56 6.11
C SER A 50 -4.17 3.06 5.85
N THR A 51 -3.02 3.76 5.90
CA THR A 51 -2.94 5.18 5.55
C THR A 51 -3.38 5.40 4.11
N THR A 52 -2.85 4.62 3.17
CA THR A 52 -3.24 4.68 1.75
C THR A 52 -4.71 4.34 1.57
N GLN A 53 -5.22 3.31 2.25
CA GLN A 53 -6.61 2.89 2.17
C GLN A 53 -7.56 4.00 2.63
N ASP A 54 -7.26 4.65 3.75
CA ASP A 54 -8.05 5.77 4.27
C ASP A 54 -8.03 6.99 3.32
N LEU A 55 -6.86 7.32 2.75
CA LEU A 55 -6.71 8.41 1.78
C LEU A 55 -7.58 8.15 0.54
N VAL A 56 -7.47 6.94 -0.02
CA VAL A 56 -8.24 6.51 -1.20
C VAL A 56 -9.73 6.54 -0.89
N GLN A 57 -10.17 5.96 0.22
CA GLN A 57 -11.59 5.90 0.58
C GLN A 57 -12.19 7.30 0.73
N ARG A 58 -11.45 8.23 1.36
CA ARG A 58 -11.90 9.63 1.49
C ARG A 58 -11.99 10.33 0.15
N ALA A 59 -11.04 10.08 -0.75
CA ALA A 59 -11.00 10.68 -2.09
C ALA A 59 -12.18 10.21 -2.97
N LEU A 60 -12.50 8.92 -2.92
CA LEU A 60 -13.58 8.31 -3.71
C LEU A 60 -14.97 8.45 -3.05
N GLY A 61 -15.00 8.76 -1.75
CA GLY A 61 -16.20 9.04 -0.98
C GLY A 61 -16.41 8.05 0.16
N ALA A 62 -16.19 8.50 1.39
CA ALA A 62 -16.19 7.63 2.59
C ALA A 62 -17.49 6.82 2.80
N ASP A 63 -18.64 7.35 2.38
CA ASP A 63 -19.95 6.70 2.53
C ASP A 63 -20.43 5.96 1.26
N THR A 64 -19.66 6.05 0.17
CA THR A 64 -20.02 5.54 -1.17
C THR A 64 -18.96 4.61 -1.75
N THR A 65 -17.85 4.41 -1.04
CA THR A 65 -16.74 3.52 -1.39
C THR A 65 -16.64 2.40 -0.37
N ALA A 66 -16.73 1.16 -0.85
CA ALA A 66 -16.55 -0.03 -0.03
C ALA A 66 -15.09 -0.20 0.33
N SER A 67 -14.82 -0.53 1.59
CA SER A 67 -13.47 -0.77 2.11
C SER A 67 -13.37 -2.21 2.60
N TYR A 68 -12.34 -2.93 2.13
CA TYR A 68 -12.19 -4.35 2.45
C TYR A 68 -10.75 -4.73 2.80
N ASP A 69 -10.57 -5.33 3.98
CA ASP A 69 -9.36 -6.07 4.32
C ASP A 69 -9.76 -7.51 4.64
N PHE A 70 -9.11 -8.48 3.99
CA PHE A 70 -9.31 -9.89 4.27
C PHE A 70 -9.06 -10.20 5.74
N ASP A 71 -8.06 -9.58 6.35
CA ASP A 71 -7.65 -9.88 7.71
C ASP A 71 -8.70 -9.49 8.75
N ASP A 72 -9.58 -8.55 8.44
CA ASP A 72 -10.65 -8.07 9.32
C ASP A 72 -11.80 -9.07 9.45
N ASN A 73 -11.88 -10.06 8.56
CA ASN A 73 -12.93 -11.09 8.62
C ASN A 73 -12.94 -11.86 9.95
N ALA A 74 -11.76 -12.05 10.57
CA ALA A 74 -11.70 -12.72 11.87
C ALA A 74 -12.39 -11.96 13.00
N ALA A 75 -12.46 -10.62 12.92
CA ALA A 75 -13.11 -9.80 13.93
C ALA A 75 -14.64 -10.05 13.98
N ALA A 76 -15.24 -10.54 12.90
CA ALA A 76 -16.66 -10.91 12.86
C ALA A 76 -16.96 -12.21 13.63
N HIS A 77 -15.96 -13.01 14.00
CA HIS A 77 -16.21 -14.20 14.81
C HIS A 77 -16.82 -13.80 16.18
N PRO A 78 -17.97 -14.35 16.60
CA PRO A 78 -18.69 -13.91 17.80
C PRO A 78 -17.86 -14.07 19.09
N ARG A 79 -16.89 -14.99 19.09
CA ARG A 79 -15.97 -15.25 20.18
C ARG A 79 -14.55 -14.70 19.95
N TYR A 80 -14.32 -13.83 18.96
CA TYR A 80 -12.98 -13.34 18.55
C TYR A 80 -12.14 -12.87 19.74
N ARG A 81 -12.64 -11.91 20.52
CA ARG A 81 -11.91 -11.37 21.69
C ARG A 81 -11.62 -12.42 22.76
N ALA A 82 -12.55 -13.36 23.01
CA ALA A 82 -12.34 -14.42 23.98
C ALA A 82 -11.27 -15.41 23.53
N ILE A 83 -11.19 -15.69 22.22
CA ILE A 83 -10.15 -16.54 21.64
C ILE A 83 -8.80 -15.83 21.71
N LEU A 84 -8.70 -14.55 21.33
CA LEU A 84 -7.42 -13.81 21.39
C LEU A 84 -6.86 -13.69 22.81
N ARG A 85 -7.71 -13.47 23.82
CA ARG A 85 -7.27 -13.40 25.23
C ARG A 85 -6.63 -14.71 25.75
N THR A 86 -6.97 -15.84 25.12
CA THR A 86 -6.57 -17.18 25.60
C THR A 86 -5.67 -17.93 24.63
N GLY A 87 -5.54 -17.48 23.38
CA GLY A 87 -4.94 -18.23 22.28
C GLY A 87 -3.51 -17.86 21.90
N GLY A 88 -2.83 -17.01 22.68
CA GLY A 88 -1.47 -16.56 22.38
C GLY A 88 -1.36 -15.85 21.02
N LEU A 89 -0.13 -15.76 20.49
CA LEU A 89 0.17 -15.03 19.25
C LEU A 89 -0.50 -15.62 17.99
N ASP A 90 -0.84 -16.90 18.01
CA ASP A 90 -1.46 -17.61 16.89
C ASP A 90 -2.98 -17.47 16.84
N ALA A 91 -3.60 -16.93 17.89
CA ALA A 91 -5.05 -16.87 18.04
C ALA A 91 -5.78 -16.23 16.85
N HIS A 92 -5.22 -15.19 16.24
CA HIS A 92 -5.83 -14.53 15.08
C HIS A 92 -5.91 -15.48 13.86
N ARG A 93 -4.81 -16.20 13.57
CA ARG A 93 -4.77 -17.20 12.50
C ARG A 93 -5.77 -18.31 12.77
N ASP A 94 -5.76 -18.81 14.00
CA ASP A 94 -6.65 -19.87 14.44
C ASP A 94 -8.14 -19.48 14.32
N VAL A 95 -8.50 -18.21 14.55
CA VAL A 95 -9.86 -17.73 14.28
C VAL A 95 -10.13 -17.70 12.78
N HIS A 96 -9.21 -17.14 11.98
CA HIS A 96 -9.35 -17.12 10.52
C HIS A 96 -9.63 -18.49 9.93
N GLU A 97 -8.89 -19.51 10.36
CA GLU A 97 -9.07 -20.90 9.92
C GLU A 97 -10.40 -21.52 10.37
N SER A 98 -11.07 -20.94 11.38
CA SER A 98 -12.38 -21.39 11.88
C SER A 98 -13.58 -20.68 11.25
N LEU A 99 -13.35 -19.62 10.46
CA LEU A 99 -14.40 -18.89 9.76
C LEU A 99 -15.06 -19.76 8.68
N PRO A 100 -16.26 -19.40 8.19
CA PRO A 100 -16.88 -20.10 7.07
C PRO A 100 -15.94 -20.08 5.85
N PRO A 101 -15.67 -21.24 5.23
CA PRO A 101 -14.64 -21.36 4.19
C PRO A 101 -14.97 -20.55 2.93
N ASP A 102 -16.24 -20.21 2.71
CA ASP A 102 -16.70 -19.40 1.59
C ASP A 102 -16.90 -17.91 1.94
N LEU A 103 -16.64 -17.48 3.18
CA LEU A 103 -16.84 -16.09 3.62
C LEU A 103 -16.10 -15.08 2.73
N HIS A 104 -14.81 -15.33 2.48
CA HIS A 104 -13.99 -14.43 1.66
C HIS A 104 -14.52 -14.33 0.24
N ARG A 105 -14.85 -15.48 -0.38
CA ARG A 105 -15.44 -15.54 -1.71
C ARG A 105 -16.76 -14.75 -1.75
N ARG A 106 -17.65 -14.94 -0.77
CA ARG A 106 -18.92 -14.20 -0.71
C ARG A 106 -18.73 -12.70 -0.53
N CYS A 107 -17.75 -12.26 0.27
CA CYS A 107 -17.41 -10.84 0.40
C CYS A 107 -16.96 -10.27 -0.96
N LEU A 108 -16.06 -10.96 -1.67
CA LEU A 108 -15.60 -10.53 -2.99
C LEU A 108 -16.73 -10.53 -4.03
N ASP A 109 -17.55 -11.58 -4.06
CA ASP A 109 -18.71 -11.69 -4.95
C ASP A 109 -19.69 -10.53 -4.71
N HIS A 110 -19.97 -10.21 -3.45
CA HIS A 110 -20.82 -9.08 -3.05
C HIS A 110 -20.26 -7.74 -3.52
N LEU A 111 -18.95 -7.52 -3.35
CA LEU A 111 -18.28 -6.27 -3.78
C LEU A 111 -18.25 -6.11 -5.31
N ARG A 112 -18.23 -7.21 -6.06
CA ARG A 112 -18.04 -7.20 -7.53
C ARG A 112 -19.35 -7.26 -8.30
N THR A 113 -20.28 -8.09 -7.84
CA THR A 113 -21.52 -8.46 -8.54
C THR A 113 -22.80 -8.02 -7.83
N GLY A 114 -22.67 -7.22 -6.76
CA GLY A 114 -23.82 -6.66 -6.04
C GLY A 114 -24.71 -5.80 -6.95
N GLU A 115 -25.99 -5.64 -6.56
CA GLU A 115 -26.98 -4.87 -7.33
C GLU A 115 -26.53 -3.43 -7.61
N THR A 116 -25.76 -2.85 -6.68
CA THR A 116 -25.10 -1.55 -6.83
C THR A 116 -23.60 -1.77 -6.94
N GLN A 117 -22.98 -1.26 -8.01
CA GLN A 117 -21.52 -1.28 -8.17
C GLN A 117 -20.88 -0.08 -7.48
N TYR A 118 -20.31 -0.33 -6.30
CA TYR A 118 -19.56 0.65 -5.52
C TYR A 118 -18.14 0.83 -6.05
N ASP A 119 -17.49 1.95 -5.74
CA ASP A 119 -16.02 1.95 -5.80
C ASP A 119 -15.53 1.07 -4.66
N VAL A 120 -14.43 0.36 -4.87
CA VAL A 120 -13.87 -0.55 -3.88
C VAL A 120 -12.42 -0.16 -3.63
N VAL A 121 -12.04 -0.02 -2.37
CA VAL A 121 -10.64 -0.02 -1.93
C VAL A 121 -10.40 -1.25 -1.09
N ALA A 122 -9.35 -2.01 -1.41
CA ALA A 122 -9.08 -3.24 -0.70
C ALA A 122 -7.59 -3.52 -0.50
N SER A 123 -7.23 -3.99 0.70
CA SER A 123 -5.94 -4.60 0.99
C SER A 123 -5.91 -5.98 0.30
N ALA A 124 -5.05 -6.13 -0.70
CA ALA A 124 -5.01 -7.29 -1.58
C ALA A 124 -3.64 -8.01 -1.49
N PRO A 125 -3.56 -9.31 -1.79
CA PRO A 125 -2.32 -10.08 -1.72
C PRO A 125 -1.41 -9.80 -2.93
N LEU A 126 -0.97 -8.55 -3.09
CA LEU A 126 -0.17 -8.08 -4.22
C LEU A 126 1.34 -8.39 -4.11
N GLN A 127 1.73 -9.28 -3.21
CA GLN A 127 3.11 -9.75 -3.07
C GLN A 127 3.44 -10.95 -3.97
N TRP A 128 2.43 -11.58 -4.59
CA TRP A 128 2.60 -12.73 -5.50
C TRP A 128 1.57 -12.65 -6.63
N ASP A 129 1.97 -13.04 -7.83
CA ASP A 129 1.12 -13.06 -9.03
C ASP A 129 -0.13 -13.93 -8.83
N GLU A 130 0.04 -15.11 -8.23
CA GLU A 130 -1.04 -16.06 -8.01
C GLU A 130 -2.09 -15.53 -7.03
N GLY A 131 -1.68 -14.62 -6.14
CA GLY A 131 -2.59 -13.90 -5.25
C GLY A 131 -3.24 -12.68 -5.93
N ALA A 132 -2.46 -11.92 -6.70
CA ALA A 132 -2.88 -10.67 -7.31
C ALA A 132 -3.87 -10.86 -8.46
N LYS A 133 -3.57 -11.78 -9.40
CA LYS A 133 -4.35 -11.94 -10.64
C LYS A 133 -5.83 -12.28 -10.40
N PRO A 134 -6.21 -13.21 -9.49
CA PRO A 134 -7.61 -13.48 -9.20
C PRO A 134 -8.39 -12.26 -8.67
N TRP A 135 -7.70 -11.31 -8.03
CA TRP A 135 -8.33 -10.07 -7.61
C TRP A 135 -8.55 -9.12 -8.78
N VAL A 136 -7.53 -8.92 -9.61
CA VAL A 136 -7.61 -8.08 -10.81
C VAL A 136 -8.67 -8.62 -11.76
N ASP A 137 -8.60 -9.91 -12.12
CA ASP A 137 -9.51 -10.57 -13.06
C ASP A 137 -10.96 -10.49 -12.58
N GLY A 138 -11.19 -10.70 -11.28
CA GLY A 138 -12.54 -10.68 -10.72
C GLY A 138 -13.20 -9.29 -10.77
N PHE A 139 -12.44 -8.21 -10.60
CA PHE A 139 -12.99 -6.86 -10.75
C PHE A 139 -13.08 -6.44 -12.22
N ALA A 140 -12.02 -6.69 -13.01
CA ALA A 140 -11.99 -6.34 -14.43
C ALA A 140 -13.09 -7.07 -15.22
N GLY A 141 -13.36 -8.34 -14.90
CA GLY A 141 -14.44 -9.14 -15.50
C GLY A 141 -15.84 -8.57 -15.27
N GLU A 142 -16.04 -7.84 -14.16
CA GLU A 142 -17.29 -7.14 -13.84
C GLU A 142 -17.31 -5.68 -14.31
N GLY A 143 -16.38 -5.30 -15.18
CA GLY A 143 -16.34 -3.99 -15.83
C GLY A 143 -15.71 -2.88 -14.98
N TYR A 144 -15.00 -3.21 -13.91
CA TYR A 144 -14.27 -2.21 -13.13
C TYR A 144 -13.05 -1.68 -13.88
N ARG A 145 -12.66 -0.44 -13.58
CA ARG A 145 -11.29 0.06 -13.80
C ARG A 145 -10.45 -0.36 -12.59
N VAL A 146 -9.40 -1.13 -12.81
CA VAL A 146 -8.58 -1.69 -11.73
C VAL A 146 -7.27 -0.92 -11.59
N ALA A 147 -7.12 -0.25 -10.45
CA ALA A 147 -5.89 0.42 -10.04
C ALA A 147 -5.18 -0.41 -8.95
N VAL A 148 -3.86 -0.54 -9.03
CA VAL A 148 -3.05 -1.14 -7.96
C VAL A 148 -2.13 -0.09 -7.35
N VAL A 149 -2.05 -0.07 -6.02
CA VAL A 149 -1.21 0.88 -5.27
C VAL A 149 -0.26 0.11 -4.36
N TYR A 150 1.03 0.19 -4.66
CA TYR A 150 2.07 -0.41 -3.85
C TYR A 150 2.63 0.58 -2.84
N VAL A 151 2.55 0.23 -1.55
CA VAL A 151 3.16 1.02 -0.47
C VAL A 151 4.60 0.55 -0.26
N ALA A 152 5.55 1.41 -0.60
CA ALA A 152 6.96 1.22 -0.38
C ALA A 152 7.37 1.75 1.00
N THR A 153 7.98 0.90 1.81
CA THR A 153 8.51 1.25 3.13
C THR A 153 9.70 0.37 3.42
N ASN A 154 10.75 0.97 3.99
CA ASN A 154 11.94 0.26 4.45
C ASN A 154 11.58 -0.85 5.45
N ASP A 155 12.31 -1.97 5.41
CA ASP A 155 11.98 -3.16 6.19
C ASP A 155 12.13 -2.99 7.71
N ALA A 156 13.09 -2.18 8.17
CA ALA A 156 13.21 -1.86 9.59
C ALA A 156 11.94 -1.17 10.11
N ASN A 157 11.45 -0.16 9.37
CA ASN A 157 10.24 0.58 9.70
C ASN A 157 8.99 -0.31 9.68
N SER A 158 8.83 -1.16 8.66
CA SER A 158 7.65 -2.02 8.57
C SER A 158 7.66 -3.15 9.61
N LEU A 159 8.83 -3.72 9.93
CA LEU A 159 8.97 -4.72 10.99
C LEU A 159 8.69 -4.12 12.38
N LEU A 160 9.24 -2.93 12.67
CA LEU A 160 8.92 -2.20 13.89
C LEU A 160 7.42 -1.89 13.96
N GLY A 161 6.81 -1.50 12.83
CA GLY A 161 5.37 -1.26 12.73
C GLY A 161 4.52 -2.48 13.08
N VAL A 162 4.95 -3.70 12.73
CA VAL A 162 4.27 -4.94 13.13
C VAL A 162 4.28 -5.11 14.65
N ALA A 163 5.45 -4.96 15.27
CA ALA A 163 5.59 -5.11 16.73
C ALA A 163 4.82 -4.02 17.48
N ASN A 164 4.97 -2.77 17.05
CA ASN A 164 4.29 -1.62 17.65
C ASN A 164 2.76 -1.77 17.59
N ARG A 165 2.20 -2.12 16.41
CA ARG A 165 0.75 -2.29 16.26
C ARG A 165 0.22 -3.41 17.14
N TYR A 166 0.96 -4.51 17.27
CA TYR A 166 0.57 -5.59 18.17
C TYR A 166 0.53 -5.11 19.62
N GLN A 167 1.60 -4.47 20.08
CA GLN A 167 1.71 -4.05 21.48
C GLN A 167 0.69 -2.97 21.82
N GLN A 168 0.54 -1.93 20.99
CA GLN A 168 -0.48 -0.89 21.18
C GLN A 168 -1.88 -1.49 21.27
N ALA A 169 -2.25 -2.41 20.36
CA ALA A 169 -3.54 -3.07 20.42
C ALA A 169 -3.71 -3.87 21.73
N LYS A 170 -2.65 -4.55 22.18
CA LYS A 170 -2.66 -5.29 23.44
C LYS A 170 -2.84 -4.36 24.64
N ASP A 171 -2.21 -3.21 24.65
CA ASP A 171 -2.31 -2.23 25.74
C ASP A 171 -3.72 -1.60 25.77
N ASP A 172 -4.24 -1.20 24.62
CA ASP A 172 -5.55 -0.54 24.50
C ASP A 172 -6.72 -1.50 24.72
N ASN A 173 -6.60 -2.74 24.24
CA ASN A 173 -7.73 -3.68 24.10
C ASN A 173 -7.57 -4.99 24.89
N GLY A 174 -6.41 -5.21 25.50
CA GLY A 174 -6.01 -6.47 26.13
C GLY A 174 -5.64 -7.58 25.15
N VAL A 175 -5.72 -7.33 23.83
CA VAL A 175 -5.42 -8.31 22.77
C VAL A 175 -4.85 -7.62 21.53
N GLY A 176 -3.86 -8.25 20.89
CA GLY A 176 -3.24 -7.75 19.67
C GLY A 176 -3.15 -8.84 18.59
N ARG A 177 -3.18 -8.42 17.33
CA ARG A 177 -2.95 -9.30 16.18
C ARG A 177 -1.45 -9.38 15.89
N TRP A 178 -0.86 -10.54 16.17
CA TRP A 178 0.53 -10.79 15.83
C TRP A 178 0.68 -11.20 14.36
N VAL A 179 1.73 -10.70 13.71
CA VAL A 179 2.15 -11.16 12.38
C VAL A 179 3.59 -11.61 12.48
N ALA A 180 3.86 -12.88 12.19
CA ALA A 180 5.21 -13.43 12.30
C ALA A 180 6.17 -12.73 11.32
N PRO A 181 7.41 -12.38 11.73
CA PRO A 181 8.43 -11.75 10.88
C PRO A 181 8.68 -12.50 9.55
N ARG A 182 8.59 -13.83 9.54
CA ARG A 182 8.70 -14.62 8.31
C ARG A 182 7.66 -14.27 7.24
N LEU A 183 6.43 -13.93 7.64
CA LEU A 183 5.36 -13.52 6.72
C LEU A 183 5.62 -12.11 6.20
N HIS A 184 6.12 -11.24 7.08
CA HIS A 184 6.60 -9.91 6.72
C HIS A 184 7.69 -9.98 5.64
N ASP A 185 8.76 -10.73 5.89
CA ASP A 185 9.91 -10.78 4.98
C ASP A 185 9.60 -11.47 3.66
N SER A 186 8.74 -12.50 3.69
CA SER A 186 8.27 -13.14 2.46
C SER A 186 7.53 -12.15 1.56
N ALA A 187 6.59 -11.39 2.12
CA ALA A 187 5.88 -10.34 1.39
C ALA A 187 6.82 -9.21 0.94
N TYR A 188 7.76 -8.80 1.80
CA TYR A 188 8.75 -7.78 1.46
C TYR A 188 9.53 -8.16 0.19
N ARG A 189 10.03 -9.40 0.10
CA ARG A 189 10.78 -9.87 -1.08
C ARG A 189 9.93 -10.00 -2.34
N GLY A 190 8.67 -10.43 -2.22
CA GLY A 190 7.80 -10.70 -3.39
C GLY A 190 7.22 -9.44 -4.05
N VAL A 191 6.93 -8.39 -3.26
CA VAL A 191 6.24 -7.17 -3.75
C VAL A 191 6.84 -6.54 -5.03
N PRO A 192 8.18 -6.32 -5.15
CA PRO A 192 8.74 -5.67 -6.34
C PRO A 192 8.56 -6.49 -7.62
N ASP A 193 8.70 -7.82 -7.53
CA ASP A 193 8.58 -8.69 -8.70
C ASP A 193 7.10 -8.85 -9.12
N ALA A 194 6.18 -8.90 -8.17
CA ALA A 194 4.73 -8.87 -8.46
C ALA A 194 4.30 -7.55 -9.13
N ALA A 195 4.82 -6.41 -8.67
CA ALA A 195 4.56 -5.11 -9.29
C ALA A 195 5.05 -5.07 -10.75
N HIS A 196 6.26 -5.57 -11.01
CA HIS A 196 6.80 -5.67 -12.36
C HIS A 196 5.97 -6.61 -13.26
N ALA A 197 5.51 -7.75 -12.74
CA ALA A 197 4.70 -8.68 -13.51
C ALA A 197 3.36 -8.07 -13.94
N LEU A 198 2.68 -7.33 -13.05
CA LEU A 198 1.44 -6.62 -13.39
C LEU A 198 1.68 -5.49 -14.40
N GLU A 199 2.78 -4.75 -14.26
CA GLU A 199 3.12 -3.62 -15.14
C GLU A 199 3.54 -4.07 -16.54
N SER A 200 4.52 -4.97 -16.63
CA SER A 200 5.11 -5.45 -17.90
C SER A 200 4.10 -6.15 -18.81
N GLN A 201 3.04 -6.72 -18.22
CA GLN A 201 1.96 -7.39 -18.94
C GLN A 201 0.77 -6.45 -19.22
N ALA A 202 0.85 -5.17 -18.82
CA ALA A 202 -0.27 -4.22 -18.83
C ALA A 202 -1.54 -4.85 -18.22
N TYR A 203 -1.38 -5.58 -17.12
CA TYR A 203 -2.41 -6.45 -16.54
C TYR A 203 -3.50 -5.64 -15.81
N VAL A 204 -3.17 -4.42 -15.40
CA VAL A 204 -4.04 -3.48 -14.66
C VAL A 204 -4.28 -2.21 -15.48
N ASP A 205 -5.32 -1.44 -15.16
CA ASP A 205 -5.54 -0.15 -15.83
C ASP A 205 -4.56 0.91 -15.34
N ASP A 206 -4.24 0.91 -14.04
CA ASP A 206 -3.37 1.89 -13.40
C ASP A 206 -2.48 1.21 -12.34
N ILE A 207 -1.21 1.63 -12.27
CA ILE A 207 -0.27 1.21 -11.22
C ILE A 207 0.38 2.43 -10.59
N TYR A 208 0.42 2.44 -9.26
CA TYR A 208 1.07 3.47 -8.45
C TYR A 208 2.04 2.85 -7.46
N VAL A 209 3.16 3.51 -7.23
CA VAL A 209 4.03 3.27 -6.07
C VAL A 209 3.98 4.51 -5.21
N VAL A 210 3.67 4.32 -3.93
CA VAL A 210 3.59 5.40 -2.94
C VAL A 210 4.51 5.12 -1.77
N ASP A 211 4.92 6.18 -1.10
CA ASP A 211 5.52 6.04 0.22
C ASP A 211 4.47 5.80 1.32
N ARG A 212 4.95 5.64 2.55
CA ARG A 212 4.12 5.41 3.74
C ARG A 212 3.09 6.51 4.01
N ASP A 213 3.34 7.73 3.55
CA ASP A 213 2.50 8.90 3.79
C ASP A 213 1.53 9.17 2.62
N GLY A 214 1.56 8.31 1.59
CA GLY A 214 0.72 8.38 0.41
C GLY A 214 1.22 9.32 -0.68
N ASN A 215 2.49 9.74 -0.64
CA ASN A 215 3.08 10.50 -1.75
C ASN A 215 3.46 9.53 -2.88
N VAL A 216 3.08 9.86 -4.10
CA VAL A 216 3.33 9.09 -5.31
C VAL A 216 4.79 9.25 -5.72
N LEU A 217 5.46 8.11 -5.85
CA LEU A 217 6.86 7.98 -6.25
C LEU A 217 6.99 7.58 -7.72
N PHE A 218 5.96 6.90 -8.24
CA PHE A 218 5.87 6.42 -9.60
C PHE A 218 4.41 6.14 -9.94
N GLU A 219 4.02 6.40 -11.18
CA GLU A 219 2.73 5.98 -11.72
C GLU A 219 2.83 5.59 -13.19
N ASN A 220 1.99 4.66 -13.62
CA ASN A 220 1.88 4.26 -15.02
C ASN A 220 0.44 3.83 -15.33
N HIS A 221 0.01 4.08 -16.57
CA HIS A 221 -1.38 3.90 -16.99
C HIS A 221 -1.42 3.08 -18.27
N ARG A 222 -2.37 2.16 -18.37
CA ARG A 222 -2.62 1.40 -19.58
C ARG A 222 -3.39 2.26 -20.58
N LYS A 223 -2.89 2.32 -21.81
CA LYS A 223 -3.54 2.97 -22.95
C LYS A 223 -4.56 2.05 -23.60
N ASP A 224 -5.40 2.63 -24.46
CA ASP A 224 -6.41 1.90 -25.24
C ASP A 224 -5.80 0.84 -26.19
N ASP A 225 -4.54 0.99 -26.59
CA ASP A 225 -3.80 0.01 -27.40
C ASP A 225 -3.30 -1.21 -26.60
N GLY A 226 -3.59 -1.26 -25.29
CA GLY A 226 -3.21 -2.34 -24.40
C GLY A 226 -1.77 -2.26 -23.89
N THR A 227 -1.02 -1.19 -24.21
CA THR A 227 0.34 -0.97 -23.71
C THR A 227 0.38 0.06 -22.59
N MET A 228 1.40 0.00 -21.74
CA MET A 228 1.64 1.03 -20.73
C MET A 228 2.09 2.36 -21.37
N GLU A 229 1.72 3.48 -20.77
CA GLU A 229 2.07 4.82 -21.24
C GLU A 229 3.57 5.11 -21.12
N HIS A 230 4.19 4.63 -20.05
CA HIS A 230 5.60 4.83 -19.75
C HIS A 230 6.38 3.51 -19.70
N PRO A 231 7.72 3.56 -19.87
CA PRO A 231 8.57 2.41 -19.56
C PRO A 231 8.33 1.91 -18.14
N GLU A 232 8.48 0.60 -17.97
CA GLU A 232 8.32 -0.07 -16.68
C GLU A 232 9.24 0.55 -15.62
N GLY A 233 8.70 0.78 -14.43
CA GLY A 233 9.43 1.47 -13.36
C GLY A 233 8.91 1.18 -11.95
N ALA A 234 7.81 0.44 -11.79
CA ALA A 234 7.21 0.20 -10.48
C ALA A 234 8.16 -0.54 -9.53
N ARG A 235 8.84 -1.57 -10.04
CA ARG A 235 9.84 -2.34 -9.27
C ARG A 235 10.99 -1.49 -8.78
N ASP A 236 11.55 -0.68 -9.67
CA ASP A 236 12.70 0.16 -9.36
C ASP A 236 12.32 1.27 -8.38
N ALA A 237 11.12 1.86 -8.50
CA ALA A 237 10.61 2.83 -7.54
C ALA A 237 10.42 2.24 -6.14
N ILE A 238 9.90 1.01 -6.04
CA ILE A 238 9.76 0.30 -4.75
C ILE A 238 11.14 0.05 -4.13
N ILE A 239 12.10 -0.45 -4.90
CA ILE A 239 13.45 -0.75 -4.43
C ILE A 239 14.18 0.54 -4.02
N ALA A 240 14.04 1.61 -4.80
CA ALA A 240 14.65 2.90 -4.53
C ALA A 240 14.17 3.47 -3.19
N GLU A 241 12.85 3.51 -2.93
CA GLU A 241 12.33 4.04 -1.65
C GLU A 241 12.72 3.15 -0.47
N ARG A 242 12.73 1.83 -0.65
CA ARG A 242 13.16 0.89 0.41
C ARG A 242 14.61 1.07 0.82
N ASN A 243 15.49 1.38 -0.14
CA ASN A 243 16.92 1.54 0.07
C ASN A 243 17.35 2.98 0.35
N ARG A 244 16.45 3.95 0.21
CA ARG A 244 16.73 5.37 0.44
C ARG A 244 17.26 5.59 1.88
N PRO A 245 18.31 6.39 2.07
CA PRO A 245 18.73 6.85 3.40
C PRO A 245 17.57 7.57 4.12
N PRO A 246 17.36 7.36 5.43
CA PRO A 246 16.31 8.07 6.15
C PRO A 246 16.64 9.57 6.27
N THR A 247 15.65 10.41 6.53
CA THR A 247 15.94 11.75 7.06
C THR A 247 16.35 11.66 8.53
N PRO A 248 17.03 12.68 9.10
CA PRO A 248 17.25 12.74 10.55
C PRO A 248 15.95 12.58 11.35
N ALA A 249 14.87 13.24 10.92
CA ALA A 249 13.56 13.15 11.57
C ALA A 249 12.93 11.76 11.48
N GLU A 250 13.06 11.06 10.33
CA GLU A 250 12.59 9.67 10.18
C GLU A 250 13.34 8.73 11.12
N ARG A 251 14.66 8.92 11.28
CA ARG A 251 15.47 8.11 12.20
C ARG A 251 15.15 8.39 13.66
N ASP A 252 14.89 9.65 14.01
CA ASP A 252 14.45 10.03 15.36
C ASP A 252 13.07 9.43 15.66
N HIS A 253 12.12 9.51 14.72
CA HIS A 253 10.82 8.86 14.86
C HIS A 253 10.93 7.35 15.06
N PHE A 254 11.77 6.67 14.28
CA PHE A 254 12.03 5.23 14.48
C PHE A 254 12.48 4.94 15.91
N ARG A 255 13.42 5.75 16.45
CA ARG A 255 13.93 5.60 17.81
C ARG A 255 12.86 5.86 18.86
N ASP A 256 12.04 6.89 18.65
CA ASP A 256 10.95 7.28 19.54
C ASP A 256 9.86 6.21 19.64
N VAL A 257 9.76 5.32 18.65
CA VAL A 257 8.89 4.13 18.71
C VAL A 257 9.62 2.93 19.31
N ALA A 258 10.83 2.62 18.83
CA ALA A 258 11.54 1.39 19.22
C ALA A 258 12.00 1.38 20.68
N VAL A 259 12.54 2.50 21.18
CA VAL A 259 13.11 2.56 22.54
C VAL A 259 12.04 2.40 23.62
N PRO A 260 10.87 3.06 23.55
CA PRO A 260 9.79 2.81 24.52
C PRO A 260 9.28 1.37 24.47
N LEU A 261 9.15 0.76 23.29
CA LEU A 261 8.73 -0.64 23.18
C LEU A 261 9.69 -1.60 23.89
N LEU A 262 11.01 -1.43 23.71
CA LEU A 262 11.99 -2.26 24.43
C LEU A 262 12.00 -2.04 25.95
N ARG A 263 11.47 -0.90 26.41
CA ARG A 263 11.34 -0.55 27.83
C ARG A 263 9.93 -0.76 28.36
N HIS A 264 9.05 -1.39 27.58
CA HIS A 264 7.65 -1.58 27.92
C HIS A 264 7.51 -2.43 29.20
N ASP A 265 6.57 -2.04 30.06
CA ASP A 265 6.21 -2.73 31.31
C ASP A 265 4.68 -3.00 31.33
N PRO A 266 4.21 -4.26 31.44
CA PRO A 266 4.98 -5.49 31.57
C PRO A 266 5.84 -5.77 30.34
N GLU A 267 6.93 -6.53 30.53
CA GLU A 267 7.86 -6.85 29.45
C GLU A 267 7.17 -7.44 28.21
N LEU A 268 7.66 -7.08 27.03
CA LEU A 268 7.15 -7.62 25.76
C LEU A 268 7.26 -9.15 25.73
N GLU A 269 6.26 -9.78 25.10
CA GLU A 269 6.37 -11.20 24.73
C GLU A 269 7.61 -11.41 23.86
N GLU A 270 8.34 -12.51 24.08
CA GLU A 270 9.64 -12.79 23.44
C GLU A 270 9.62 -12.59 21.91
N PRO A 271 8.65 -13.13 21.14
CA PRO A 271 8.62 -12.91 19.70
C PRO A 271 8.42 -11.45 19.28
N VAL A 272 7.74 -10.64 20.11
CA VAL A 272 7.52 -9.21 19.87
C VAL A 272 8.81 -8.44 20.10
N ARG A 273 9.50 -8.73 21.21
CA ARG A 273 10.81 -8.15 21.53
C ARG A 273 11.87 -8.49 20.50
N ASP A 274 11.89 -9.73 20.02
CA ASP A 274 12.81 -10.18 18.99
C ASP A 274 12.60 -9.38 17.70
N ALA A 275 11.35 -9.16 17.29
CA ALA A 275 11.04 -8.34 16.13
C ALA A 275 11.48 -6.87 16.29
N VAL A 276 11.32 -6.28 17.49
CA VAL A 276 11.81 -4.91 17.76
C VAL A 276 13.35 -4.87 17.71
N SER A 277 14.01 -5.87 18.29
CA SER A 277 15.47 -5.97 18.30
C SER A 277 16.03 -6.16 16.89
N GLU A 278 15.38 -6.98 16.07
CA GLU A 278 15.71 -7.19 14.67
C GLU A 278 15.48 -5.91 13.84
N ALA A 279 14.36 -5.21 14.05
CA ALA A 279 14.11 -3.94 13.40
C ALA A 279 15.21 -2.92 13.72
N MET A 280 15.67 -2.85 14.98
CA MET A 280 16.79 -1.99 15.36
C MET A 280 18.10 -2.38 14.67
N GLN A 281 18.39 -3.67 14.53
CA GLN A 281 19.58 -4.13 13.80
C GLN A 281 19.53 -3.73 12.33
N ARG A 282 18.36 -3.85 11.70
CA ARG A 282 18.12 -3.42 10.31
C ARG A 282 18.29 -1.90 10.15
N GLU A 283 17.77 -1.10 11.08
CA GLU A 283 17.96 0.36 11.06
C GLU A 283 19.42 0.76 11.27
N VAL A 284 20.18 0.07 12.14
CA VAL A 284 21.62 0.31 12.31
C VAL A 284 22.42 -0.02 11.03
N ALA A 285 21.98 -1.02 10.27
CA ALA A 285 22.59 -1.40 9.00
C ALA A 285 22.22 -0.46 7.83
N ARG A 286 21.24 0.44 8.02
CA ARG A 286 20.80 1.39 7.00
C ARG A 286 21.86 2.48 6.77
N ALA A 287 21.84 3.06 5.57
CA ALA A 287 22.67 4.22 5.25
C ALA A 287 22.47 5.36 6.27
N ALA A 288 23.52 6.15 6.50
CA ALA A 288 23.45 7.32 7.37
C ALA A 288 22.38 8.30 6.86
N PRO A 289 21.65 9.02 7.74
CA PRO A 289 20.62 9.91 7.26
C PRO A 289 21.15 11.02 6.39
N GLU A 290 20.31 11.37 5.43
CA GLU A 290 20.54 12.46 4.50
C GLU A 290 19.36 13.42 4.57
N ASP A 291 19.63 14.70 4.36
CA ASP A 291 18.59 15.72 4.31
C ASP A 291 18.09 15.83 2.87
N HIS A 292 17.03 15.08 2.55
CA HIS A 292 16.32 15.21 1.28
C HIS A 292 15.02 15.98 1.50
N ASN A 293 14.79 16.99 0.66
CA ASN A 293 13.60 17.83 0.72
C ASN A 293 12.37 17.04 0.22
N ARG A 294 11.75 16.27 1.11
CA ARG A 294 10.50 15.54 0.88
C ARG A 294 9.31 16.47 1.08
N GLN A 295 9.28 17.62 0.41
CA GLN A 295 8.10 18.48 0.51
C GLN A 295 6.93 17.75 -0.18
N PRO A 296 5.89 17.35 0.57
CA PRO A 296 4.73 16.72 -0.03
C PRO A 296 4.09 17.76 -0.94
N SER A 297 4.09 17.52 -2.24
CA SER A 297 3.26 18.32 -3.14
C SER A 297 1.86 17.71 -3.14
N PRO A 298 0.80 18.47 -2.82
CA PRO A 298 -0.58 17.97 -2.87
C PRO A 298 -0.94 17.31 -4.20
N GLU A 299 -0.36 17.79 -5.31
CA GLU A 299 -0.58 17.24 -6.65
C GLU A 299 0.00 15.84 -6.86
N HIS A 300 0.95 15.43 -6.01
CA HIS A 300 1.60 14.12 -6.04
C HIS A 300 1.12 13.20 -4.93
N ARG A 301 -0.04 13.46 -4.32
CA ARG A 301 -0.65 12.53 -3.35
C ARG A 301 -1.64 11.59 -4.03
N ILE A 302 -1.70 10.36 -3.53
CA ILE A 302 -2.53 9.30 -4.14
C ILE A 302 -4.04 9.60 -4.13
N ASP A 303 -4.53 10.25 -3.07
CA ASP A 303 -5.91 10.72 -2.97
C ASP A 303 -6.22 11.74 -4.08
N GLN A 304 -5.31 12.69 -4.32
CA GLN A 304 -5.48 13.67 -5.39
C GLN A 304 -5.41 13.02 -6.77
N ARG A 305 -4.45 12.11 -7.01
CA ARG A 305 -4.31 11.38 -8.29
C ARG A 305 -5.56 10.57 -8.64
N LEU A 306 -6.11 9.83 -7.69
CA LEU A 306 -7.29 9.01 -7.94
C LEU A 306 -8.56 9.86 -8.09
N ALA A 307 -8.69 10.96 -7.33
CA ALA A 307 -9.79 11.91 -7.53
C ALA A 307 -9.74 12.56 -8.92
N ASP A 308 -8.54 12.89 -9.40
CA ASP A 308 -8.34 13.42 -10.75
C ASP A 308 -8.68 12.38 -11.81
N LEU A 309 -8.19 11.15 -11.65
CA LEU A 309 -8.49 10.03 -12.55
C LEU A 309 -10.00 9.78 -12.67
N GLN A 310 -10.73 9.79 -11.56
CA GLN A 310 -12.19 9.63 -11.55
C GLN A 310 -12.90 10.77 -12.28
N ARG A 311 -12.45 12.01 -12.10
CA ARG A 311 -13.02 13.19 -12.77
C ARG A 311 -12.78 13.18 -14.28
N ILE A 312 -11.60 12.74 -14.68
CA ILE A 312 -11.13 12.72 -16.07
C ILE A 312 -11.84 11.63 -16.85
N THR A 313 -11.88 10.42 -16.30
CA THR A 313 -12.68 9.32 -16.85
C THR A 313 -14.17 9.66 -16.87
N GLY A 314 -14.65 10.40 -15.86
CA GLY A 314 -16.00 10.96 -15.80
C GLY A 314 -16.34 12.01 -16.85
N SER A 315 -15.33 12.71 -17.37
CA SER A 315 -15.50 13.78 -18.36
C SER A 315 -15.07 13.39 -19.77
N GLY A 316 -14.56 12.16 -19.97
CA GLY A 316 -14.02 11.70 -21.25
C GLY A 316 -12.73 12.40 -21.67
N ILE A 317 -12.00 12.99 -20.70
CA ILE A 317 -10.73 13.67 -20.91
C ILE A 317 -9.59 12.65 -20.74
N ALA A 318 -8.42 12.88 -21.35
CA ALA A 318 -7.24 12.05 -21.11
C ALA A 318 -6.54 12.44 -19.78
N PRO A 319 -5.93 11.50 -19.04
CA PRO A 319 -5.24 11.79 -17.79
C PRO A 319 -4.02 12.74 -17.95
N PRO A 320 -3.70 13.57 -16.94
CA PRO A 320 -2.53 14.46 -16.95
C PRO A 320 -1.23 13.67 -16.88
N HIS A 321 -0.12 14.35 -17.20
CA HIS A 321 1.23 13.75 -17.26
C HIS A 321 1.59 12.98 -16.00
N ALA A 322 1.95 11.71 -16.20
CA ALA A 322 2.34 10.80 -15.13
C ALA A 322 3.76 11.06 -14.61
N ILE A 323 3.98 10.72 -13.34
CA ILE A 323 5.28 10.72 -12.67
C ILE A 323 6.09 9.53 -13.19
N GLY A 324 7.07 9.83 -14.06
CA GLY A 324 8.04 8.86 -14.55
C GLY A 324 9.01 8.36 -13.47
N PRO A 325 9.78 7.30 -13.75
CA PRO A 325 10.68 6.69 -12.77
C PRO A 325 11.76 7.68 -12.31
N PRO A 326 12.22 7.57 -11.04
CA PRO A 326 13.29 8.43 -10.52
C PRO A 326 14.55 8.26 -11.38
N SER A 327 15.11 9.37 -11.87
CA SER A 327 16.32 9.32 -12.70
C SER A 327 17.51 8.81 -11.89
N SER A 328 18.18 7.76 -12.36
CA SER A 328 19.42 7.23 -11.77
C SER A 328 20.66 8.13 -12.01
N ARG A 329 20.48 9.43 -12.28
CA ARG A 329 21.59 10.36 -12.45
C ARG A 329 22.12 10.81 -11.08
N PRO A 330 23.42 10.63 -10.77
CA PRO A 330 24.02 11.31 -9.63
C PRO A 330 23.92 12.83 -9.81
N PRO A 331 23.88 13.62 -8.72
CA PRO A 331 23.78 15.06 -8.81
C PRO A 331 24.96 15.59 -9.63
N GLU A 332 24.67 16.27 -10.74
CA GLU A 332 25.66 17.02 -11.48
C GLU A 332 26.27 18.04 -10.50
N THR A 333 27.54 17.84 -10.20
CA THR A 333 28.34 18.84 -9.50
C THR A 333 28.37 20.07 -10.39
N ALA A 334 27.70 21.14 -9.94
CA ALA A 334 27.78 22.44 -10.56
C ALA A 334 29.23 22.94 -10.45
N HIS A 335 30.05 22.63 -11.45
CA HIS A 335 31.31 23.33 -11.66
C HIS A 335 30.98 24.74 -12.15
N GLY A 336 31.03 25.69 -11.23
CA GLY A 336 31.02 27.11 -11.52
C GLY A 336 32.13 27.45 -12.51
N SER A 337 31.72 27.93 -13.69
CA SER A 337 32.59 28.65 -14.60
C SER A 337 32.50 30.13 -14.23
N ASP A 338 33.48 30.57 -13.44
CA ASP A 338 33.79 31.99 -13.26
C ASP A 338 34.98 32.32 -14.17
N GLY A 339 34.82 33.30 -15.06
CA GLY A 339 35.79 33.52 -16.14
C GLY A 339 35.45 34.63 -17.13
N GLY A 340 35.11 35.81 -16.61
CA GLY A 340 35.37 37.15 -17.15
C GLY A 340 35.62 37.40 -18.65
N ARG A 341 34.73 38.23 -19.22
CA ARG A 341 34.89 39.03 -20.45
C ARG A 341 36.15 39.91 -20.45
N SER A 342 36.92 39.86 -21.54
CA SER A 342 37.57 40.99 -22.26
C SER A 342 38.11 40.42 -23.59
N GLY A 343 38.08 41.01 -24.77
CA GLY A 343 37.64 42.27 -25.32
C GLY A 343 38.16 42.32 -26.78
N ARG A 344 37.53 43.18 -27.61
CA ARG A 344 38.00 43.71 -28.91
C ARG A 344 37.95 42.85 -30.19
N SER A 345 37.25 43.46 -31.15
CA SER A 345 37.23 43.25 -32.60
C SER A 345 38.58 43.49 -33.29
N MET A 346 38.86 42.72 -34.35
CA MET A 346 39.36 43.07 -35.71
C MET A 346 39.21 41.79 -36.55
N ASP A 347 38.33 41.73 -37.55
CA ASP A 347 38.55 42.05 -38.98
C ASP A 347 39.76 41.36 -39.63
N GLY A 348 39.52 40.68 -40.76
CA GLY A 348 40.59 40.20 -41.67
C GLY A 348 40.55 38.74 -42.11
N GLY A 349 39.84 38.47 -43.22
CA GLY A 349 40.41 37.85 -44.44
C GLY A 349 41.03 36.44 -44.45
N SER A 350 40.40 35.57 -45.24
CA SER A 350 40.99 34.80 -46.35
C SER A 350 41.94 33.60 -46.11
N ARG A 351 41.51 32.47 -46.71
CA ARG A 351 42.25 31.45 -47.49
C ARG A 351 43.05 30.32 -46.81
N ASP A 352 42.70 29.11 -47.28
CA ASP A 352 43.53 27.98 -47.70
C ASP A 352 44.72 27.55 -46.84
N ARG A 353 44.62 26.38 -46.19
CA ARG A 353 45.03 25.06 -46.73
C ARG A 353 44.72 23.94 -45.74
#